data_AF-A0A1J0W0D3-F1
#
_entry.id   AF-A0A1J0W0D3-F1
#
_cell.length_a   1.000
_cell.length_b   1.000
_cell.length_c   1.000
_cell.angle_alpha   90.00
_cell.angle_beta   90.00
_cell.angle_gamma   90.00
#
_symmetry.space_group_name_H-M   'P 1'
#
loop_
_entity.id
_entity.type
_entity.pdbx_description
1 polymer ?
#
loop_
_entity_poly.entity_id
_entity_poly.type
_entity_poly.pdbx_seq_one_letter_code
_entity_poly.pdbx_strand_id
1 'polypeptide(L)'
;MVIVSPVVISTSDAVMVELFSGLRARTFSRLITQLRREGADPPLRGRPWRLCFEDRVLLVANYWRTNLTMRQLAAVFGVSNQPRPQ
;
A
#
# COMPACT_ATOMS: atom_id res chain seq x y z
N MET A 1 -27.22 3.33 -7.51
CA MET A 1 -26.33 2.57 -6.63
C MET A 1 -24.91 2.83 -7.09
N VAL A 2 -24.22 3.79 -6.48
CA VAL A 2 -22.83 4.10 -6.84
C VAL A 2 -22.00 2.93 -6.37
N ILE A 3 -21.56 2.07 -7.30
CA ILE A 3 -20.53 1.10 -7.00
C ILE A 3 -19.29 1.95 -6.71
N VAL A 4 -19.00 2.18 -5.43
CA VAL A 4 -17.70 2.67 -5.01
C VAL A 4 -16.75 1.54 -5.37
N SER A 5 -16.19 1.58 -6.58
CA SER A 5 -15.01 0.79 -6.91
C SER A 5 -14.04 0.99 -5.74
N PRO A 6 -13.55 -0.07 -5.08
CA PRO A 6 -12.63 0.12 -3.98
C PRO A 6 -11.48 0.97 -4.52
N VAL A 7 -11.30 2.16 -3.95
CA VAL A 7 -10.17 3.03 -4.28
C VAL A 7 -8.94 2.19 -3.98
N VAL A 8 -8.29 1.67 -5.02
CA VAL A 8 -7.06 0.91 -4.88
C VAL A 8 -5.99 1.93 -4.54
N ILE A 9 -5.64 2.03 -3.26
CA ILE A 9 -4.51 2.86 -2.86
C ILE A 9 -3.28 2.30 -3.53
N SER A 10 -2.64 3.12 -4.35
CA SER A 10 -1.39 2.78 -5.02
C SER A 10 -0.40 3.92 -4.92
N THR A 11 0.86 3.56 -4.75
CA THR A 11 1.99 4.48 -4.83
C THR A 11 2.21 5.08 -6.23
N SER A 12 1.50 4.58 -7.24
CA SER A 12 1.46 5.18 -8.59
C SER A 12 0.75 6.54 -8.61
N ASP A 13 -0.12 6.80 -7.62
CA ASP A 13 -0.81 8.09 -7.47
C ASP A 13 -0.17 8.90 -6.33
N ALA A 14 0.49 10.00 -6.71
CA ALA A 14 1.16 10.89 -5.76
C ALA A 14 0.19 11.47 -4.72
N VAL A 15 -1.08 11.72 -5.08
CA VAL A 15 -2.09 12.22 -4.15
C VAL A 15 -2.39 11.18 -3.08
N MET A 16 -2.49 9.90 -3.46
CA MET A 16 -2.69 8.82 -2.50
C MET A 16 -1.48 8.66 -1.57
N VAL A 17 -0.26 8.76 -2.09
CA VAL A 17 0.96 8.74 -1.26
C VAL A 17 0.90 9.85 -0.22
N GLU A 18 0.56 11.07 -0.60
CA GLU A 18 0.51 12.21 0.32
C GLU A 18 -0.60 12.07 1.37
N LEU A 19 -1.80 11.66 0.96
CA LEU A 19 -2.93 11.49 1.86
C LEU A 19 -2.68 10.39 2.89
N PHE A 20 -2.16 9.24 2.47
CA PHE A 20 -2.07 8.06 3.33
C PHE A 20 -0.74 7.93 4.08
N SER A 21 0.37 8.43 3.52
CA SER A 21 1.66 8.45 4.25
C SER A 21 1.89 9.75 5.04
N GLY A 22 1.26 10.86 4.65
CA GLY A 22 1.55 12.19 5.21
C GLY A 22 2.87 12.79 4.74
N LEU A 23 3.57 12.10 3.84
CA LEU A 23 4.81 12.55 3.23
C LEU A 23 4.54 13.03 1.81
N ARG A 24 5.19 14.12 1.40
CA ARG A 24 5.29 14.49 -0.02
C ARG A 24 5.79 13.31 -0.84
N ALA A 25 5.27 13.13 -2.06
CA ALA A 25 5.66 11.99 -2.91
C ALA A 25 7.18 11.85 -3.08
N ARG A 26 7.90 12.98 -3.23
CA ARG A 26 9.38 13.00 -3.32
C ARG A 26 10.07 12.49 -2.04
N THR A 27 9.55 12.84 -0.87
CA THR A 27 10.09 12.37 0.42
C THR A 27 9.83 10.88 0.60
N PHE A 28 8.65 10.43 0.18
CA PHE A 28 8.31 9.00 0.17
C PHE A 28 9.25 8.19 -0.74
N SER A 29 9.54 8.65 -1.97
CA SER A 29 10.50 7.98 -2.86
C SER A 29 11.91 7.87 -2.26
N ARG A 30 12.36 8.88 -1.51
CA ARG A 30 13.64 8.83 -0.78
C ARG A 30 13.61 7.77 0.32
N LEU A 31 12.51 7.67 1.08
CA LEU A 31 12.31 6.64 2.08
C LEU A 31 12.38 5.24 1.47
N ILE A 32 11.67 5.01 0.35
CA ILE A 32 11.71 3.72 -0.35
C ILE A 32 13.14 3.37 -0.78
N THR A 33 13.87 4.33 -1.33
CA THR A 33 15.27 4.11 -1.76
C THR A 33 16.16 3.74 -0.58
N GLN A 34 16.00 4.42 0.56
CA GLN A 34 16.75 4.09 1.77
C GLN A 34 16.39 2.69 2.28
N LEU A 35 15.09 2.37 2.38
CA LEU A 35 14.63 1.05 2.85
C LEU A 35 15.14 -0.09 1.95
N ARG A 36 15.19 0.12 0.63
CA ARG A 36 15.79 -0.85 -0.30
C ARG A 36 17.29 -1.05 -0.03
N ARG A 37 18.03 0.03 0.27
CA ARG A 37 19.46 -0.05 0.62
C ARG A 37 19.71 -0.78 1.93
N GLU A 38 18.82 -0.60 2.90
CA GLU A 38 18.84 -1.31 4.20
C GLU A 38 18.35 -2.77 4.09
N GLY A 39 17.97 -3.24 2.89
CA GLY A 39 17.54 -4.62 2.67
C GLY A 39 16.11 -4.94 3.11
N ALA A 40 15.24 -3.93 3.26
CA ALA A 40 13.85 -4.10 3.69
C ALA A 40 12.94 -4.75 2.64
N ASP A 41 13.42 -5.00 1.42
CA ASP A 41 12.74 -5.77 0.37
C ASP A 41 13.45 -7.10 0.10
N PRO A 42 13.55 -8.02 1.09
CA PRO A 42 14.20 -9.29 0.86
C PRO A 42 13.35 -10.13 -0.13
N PRO A 43 14.00 -10.92 -1.01
CA PRO A 43 13.28 -11.84 -1.88
C PRO A 43 12.46 -12.80 -1.03
N LEU A 44 11.14 -12.71 -1.15
CA LEU A 44 10.21 -13.56 -0.41
C LEU A 44 10.34 -15.01 -0.90
N ARG A 45 10.68 -15.93 0.00
CA ARG A 45 10.57 -17.37 -0.25
C ARG A 45 9.10 -17.77 -0.18
N GLY A 46 8.51 -18.19 -1.31
CA GLY A 46 7.12 -18.61 -1.41
C GLY A 46 6.29 -17.77 -2.37
N ARG A 47 4.97 -17.73 -2.17
CA ARG A 47 4.07 -16.96 -3.06
C ARG A 47 4.40 -15.47 -2.95
N PRO A 48 4.72 -14.78 -4.07
CA PRO A 48 4.99 -13.35 -4.03
C PRO A 48 3.77 -12.60 -3.50
N TRP A 49 4.02 -11.59 -2.67
CA TRP A 49 2.97 -10.67 -2.26
C TRP A 49 2.35 -10.05 -3.51
N ARG A 50 1.03 -9.92 -3.52
CA ARG A 50 0.33 -9.24 -4.63
C ARG A 50 0.62 -7.74 -4.70
N LEU A 51 1.26 -7.19 -3.67
CA LEU A 51 1.60 -5.77 -3.55
C LEU A 51 3.09 -5.53 -3.80
N CYS A 52 3.39 -4.48 -4.56
CA CYS A 52 4.75 -3.96 -4.72
C CYS A 52 5.33 -3.52 -3.37
N PHE A 53 6.65 -3.40 -3.30
CA PHE A 53 7.33 -2.99 -2.06
C PHE A 53 6.86 -1.61 -1.58
N GLU A 54 6.69 -0.69 -2.53
CA GLU A 54 6.20 0.66 -2.31
C GLU A 54 4.81 0.66 -1.66
N ASP A 55 3.89 -0.16 -2.21
CA ASP A 55 2.52 -0.26 -1.67
C ASP A 55 2.50 -0.94 -0.29
N ARG A 56 3.43 -1.87 -0.01
CA ARG A 56 3.61 -2.45 1.33
C ARG A 56 4.04 -1.38 2.34
N VAL A 57 4.99 -0.52 1.98
CA VAL A 57 5.43 0.58 2.83
C VAL A 57 4.30 1.60 3.05
N LEU A 58 3.54 1.92 2.01
CA LEU A 58 2.38 2.80 2.13
C LEU A 58 1.28 2.21 3.02
N LEU A 59 1.07 0.90 2.96
CA LEU A 59 0.17 0.18 3.86
C LEU A 59 0.61 0.30 5.32
N VAL A 60 1.89 0.09 5.61
CA VAL A 60 2.44 0.23 6.97
C VAL A 60 2.33 1.67 7.47
N ALA A 61 2.63 2.65 6.62
CA ALA A 61 2.47 4.07 6.95
C ALA A 61 1.01 4.42 7.27
N ASN A 62 0.08 3.92 6.45
CA ASN A 62 -1.35 4.13 6.67
C ASN A 62 -1.85 3.44 7.94
N TYR A 63 -1.39 2.21 8.22
CA TYR A 63 -1.69 1.48 9.45
C TYR A 63 -1.20 2.23 10.70
N TRP A 64 -0.02 2.84 10.63
CA TRP A 64 0.51 3.59 11.77
C TRP A 64 -0.21 4.92 11.98
N ARG A 65 -0.64 5.56 10.89
CA ARG A 65 -1.32 6.87 10.93
C ARG A 65 -2.80 6.78 11.25
N THR A 66 -3.44 5.67 10.86
CA THR A 66 -4.87 5.46 11.03
C THR A 66 -5.07 4.18 11.82
N ASN A 67 -5.79 4.24 12.94
CA ASN A 67 -6.15 3.07 13.78
C ASN A 67 -7.13 2.11 13.06
N LEU A 68 -6.97 1.91 11.76
CA LEU A 68 -7.78 1.03 10.94
C LEU A 68 -7.41 -0.41 11.22
N THR A 69 -8.44 -1.25 11.25
CA THR A 69 -8.27 -2.69 11.39
C THR A 69 -7.62 -3.27 10.14
N MET A 70 -6.85 -4.37 10.27
CA MET A 70 -6.19 -5.04 9.14
C MET A 70 -7.16 -5.41 8.01
N ARG A 71 -8.45 -5.64 8.33
CA ARG A 71 -9.50 -5.96 7.36
C ARG A 71 -9.91 -4.76 6.50
N GLN A 72 -9.96 -3.57 7.10
CA GLN A 72 -10.22 -2.33 6.37
C GLN A 72 -9.03 -1.98 5.47
N LEU A 73 -7.80 -2.12 5.98
CA LEU A 73 -6.60 -1.98 5.17
C LEU A 73 -6.60 -2.96 3.99
N ALA A 74 -6.97 -4.23 4.22
CA ALA A 74 -7.00 -5.23 3.17
C ALA A 74 -7.99 -4.90 2.04
N ALA A 75 -9.12 -4.28 2.36
CA ALA A 75 -10.12 -3.85 1.38
C ALA A 75 -9.61 -2.68 0.53
N VAL A 76 -8.93 -1.73 1.15
CA VAL A 76 -8.47 -0.49 0.49
C VAL A 76 -7.21 -0.71 -0.37
N PHE A 77 -6.34 -1.65 0.00
CA PHE A 77 -5.18 -2.04 -0.81
C PHE A 77 -5.47 -3.16 -1.82
N GLY A 78 -6.73 -3.59 -1.96
CA GLY A 78 -7.11 -4.62 -2.95
C GLY A 78 -6.49 -6.01 -2.70
N VAL A 79 -6.03 -6.28 -1.48
CA VAL A 79 -5.44 -7.56 -1.05
C VAL A 79 -6.49 -8.56 -0.57
N SER A 80 -7.78 -8.19 -0.59
CA SER A 80 -8.86 -9.12 -0.26
C SER A 80 -9.03 -10.17 -1.37
N ASN A 81 -9.07 -11.45 -0.96
CA ASN A 81 -9.48 -12.57 -1.80
C ASN A 81 -11.00 -12.55 -2.03
N GLN A 82 -11.57 -11.47 -2.58
CA GLN A 82 -12.96 -11.52 -3.00
C GLN A 82 -13.03 -11.85 -4.50
N PRO A 83 -13.77 -12.90 -4.91
CA PRO A 83 -13.92 -13.22 -6.32
C PRO A 83 -14.56 -12.02 -7.02
N ARG A 84 -13.98 -11.63 -8.14
CA ARG A 84 -14.63 -10.72 -9.10
C ARG A 84 -15.99 -11.35 -9.45
N PRO A 85 -17.13 -10.65 -9.31
CA PRO A 85 -18.37 -11.16 -9.85
C PRO A 85 -18.24 -11.20 -11.37
N GLN A 86 -18.52 -12.37 -11.93
CA GLN A 86 -18.78 -12.58 -13.36
C GLN A 86 -20.20 -12.09 -13.66
#